data_AF-A0A2D4SQI4-F1
#
_entry.id   AF-A0A2D4SQI4-F1
#
_cell.length_a   1.000
_cell.length_b   1.000
_cell.length_c   1.000
_cell.angle_alpha   90.00
_cell.angle_beta   90.00
_cell.angle_gamma   90.00
#
_symmetry.space_group_name_H-M   'P 1'
#
loop_
_entity.id
_entity.type
_entity.pdbx_description
1 polymer ?
#
loop_
_entity_poly.entity_id
_entity_poly.type
_entity_poly.pdbx_seq_one_letter_code
_entity_poly.pdbx_strand_id
1 'polypeptide(L)'
;MLSLFFMVFGNVAQAKCEGYVRKAANAKGKVVIQNFKKAYACDPEVARANFFEFMKSANDLDTLQRFTLTAIELDPIFWEHAGKIPEKIPDYSMRDNLTKALGTECSEYESLRKFMQASYITMGGNEFNRWDEAYTNCTHADIDAWVIERVENPPAQQFSAKYNTLLDILAQKKSTKALPHFEVAAIAAAEKGPYKDLVRKITDTVAPSIGEKMTAENRIALETSLLNIAKKVDKTKAADVAFQLAAAGSEEKAAQLLPTIYADQYNDGFTYGVAAVELAKCKGDKKEAIIHFAELSDNKVVWSVLETATTTLQKSKAKLSKCESEGDWSVVLTSTPIASAKEIKPWTEGLKTDYEKKGYKVKLQKEKKITIQ
;
A
#
# COMPACT_ATOMS: atom_id res chain seq x y z
N MET A 1 57.08 -14.74 -43.09
CA MET A 1 55.79 -15.06 -43.73
C MET A 1 55.24 -16.32 -43.09
N LEU A 2 54.38 -16.19 -42.08
CA LEU A 2 53.59 -17.31 -41.55
C LEU A 2 52.17 -16.76 -41.37
N SER A 3 51.35 -16.98 -42.39
CA SER A 3 49.98 -16.52 -42.47
C SER A 3 49.14 -17.65 -43.02
N LEU A 4 47.98 -17.82 -42.37
CA LEU A 4 46.79 -18.56 -42.82
C LEU A 4 46.89 -20.09 -42.84
N PHE A 5 46.40 -20.74 -41.76
CA PHE A 5 45.63 -21.99 -41.84
C PHE A 5 44.77 -22.19 -40.57
N PHE A 6 43.83 -21.28 -40.31
CA PHE A 6 42.79 -21.44 -39.27
C PHE A 6 41.51 -20.72 -39.70
N MET A 7 40.86 -21.12 -40.79
CA MET A 7 39.57 -20.50 -41.17
C MET A 7 38.75 -21.31 -42.20
N VAL A 8 38.45 -22.60 -41.97
CA VAL A 8 37.44 -23.31 -42.81
C VAL A 8 36.57 -24.33 -42.06
N PHE A 9 36.97 -24.83 -40.89
CA PHE A 9 36.15 -25.83 -40.17
C PHE A 9 34.96 -25.27 -39.37
N GLY A 10 34.85 -23.95 -39.18
CA GLY A 10 33.71 -23.32 -38.49
C GLY A 10 32.39 -23.38 -39.29
N ASN A 11 32.46 -23.27 -40.62
CA ASN A 11 31.26 -23.14 -41.47
C ASN A 11 30.42 -24.42 -41.58
N VAL A 12 31.03 -25.62 -41.53
CA VAL A 12 30.29 -26.89 -41.71
C VAL A 12 29.58 -27.32 -40.42
N ALA A 13 30.22 -27.11 -39.26
CA ALA A 13 29.61 -27.40 -37.97
C ALA A 13 28.41 -26.46 -37.70
N GLN A 14 28.59 -25.17 -37.96
CA GLN A 14 27.53 -24.16 -37.81
C GLN A 14 26.34 -24.43 -38.77
N ALA A 15 26.61 -24.79 -40.04
CA ALA A 15 25.56 -25.17 -41.00
C ALA A 15 24.76 -26.42 -40.58
N LYS A 16 25.40 -27.37 -39.87
CA LYS A 16 24.71 -28.54 -39.30
C LYS A 16 23.79 -28.15 -38.15
N CYS A 17 24.23 -27.25 -37.27
CA CYS A 17 23.42 -26.76 -36.15
C CYS A 17 22.21 -25.94 -36.64
N GLU A 18 22.40 -25.07 -37.65
CA GLU A 18 21.30 -24.36 -38.33
C GLU A 18 20.30 -25.30 -39.00
N GLY A 19 20.75 -26.49 -39.44
CA GLY A 19 19.88 -27.52 -39.97
C GLY A 19 18.78 -27.95 -38.99
N TYR A 20 19.03 -27.90 -37.67
CA TYR A 20 18.00 -28.16 -36.66
C TYR A 20 17.00 -27.02 -36.51
N VAL A 21 17.43 -25.76 -36.69
CA VAL A 21 16.54 -24.59 -36.72
C VAL A 21 15.56 -24.71 -37.89
N ARG A 22 16.07 -24.98 -39.10
CA ARG A 22 15.23 -25.14 -40.30
C ARG A 22 14.24 -26.31 -40.19
N LYS A 23 14.65 -27.40 -39.53
CA LYS A 23 13.75 -28.53 -39.22
C LYS A 23 12.66 -28.15 -38.23
N ALA A 24 12.97 -27.32 -37.24
CA ALA A 24 11.99 -26.85 -36.27
C ALA A 24 10.94 -25.91 -36.90
N ALA A 25 11.35 -25.05 -37.85
CA ALA A 25 10.47 -24.10 -38.52
C ALA A 25 9.20 -24.75 -39.14
N ASN A 26 9.34 -25.98 -39.65
CA ASN A 26 8.24 -26.76 -40.23
C ASN A 26 7.69 -27.86 -39.31
N ALA A 27 8.21 -27.96 -38.08
CA ALA A 27 7.78 -28.96 -37.12
C ALA A 27 6.62 -28.44 -36.24
N LYS A 28 5.97 -29.37 -35.54
CA LYS A 28 4.96 -29.09 -34.51
C LYS A 28 5.19 -29.97 -33.30
N GLY A 29 4.65 -29.56 -32.15
CA GLY A 29 4.66 -30.39 -30.94
C GLY A 29 6.07 -30.70 -30.45
N LYS A 30 6.23 -31.89 -29.89
CA LYS A 30 7.49 -32.40 -29.31
C LYS A 30 8.69 -32.34 -30.26
N VAL A 31 8.47 -32.36 -31.58
CA VAL A 31 9.56 -32.31 -32.58
C VAL A 31 10.28 -30.96 -32.55
N VAL A 32 9.58 -29.87 -32.26
CA VAL A 32 10.19 -28.52 -32.10
C VAL A 32 11.18 -28.54 -30.94
N ILE A 33 10.76 -29.07 -29.78
CA ILE A 33 11.56 -29.16 -28.56
C ILE A 33 12.79 -30.07 -28.77
N GLN A 34 12.61 -31.20 -29.46
CA GLN A 34 13.71 -32.10 -29.80
C GLN A 34 14.76 -31.42 -30.69
N ASN A 35 14.33 -30.65 -31.69
CA ASN A 35 15.26 -29.91 -32.56
C ASN A 35 15.92 -28.76 -31.81
N PHE A 36 15.24 -28.09 -30.89
CA PHE A 36 15.85 -27.10 -30.00
C PHE A 36 16.96 -27.72 -29.14
N LYS A 37 16.69 -28.86 -28.48
CA LYS A 37 17.71 -29.61 -27.72
C LYS A 37 18.90 -30.04 -28.59
N LYS A 38 18.64 -30.48 -29.82
CA LYS A 38 19.71 -30.84 -30.78
C LYS A 38 20.52 -29.64 -31.26
N ALA A 39 19.87 -28.49 -31.47
CA ALA A 39 20.55 -27.25 -31.81
C ALA A 39 21.45 -26.81 -30.65
N TYR A 40 20.95 -26.83 -29.42
CA TYR A 40 21.73 -26.50 -28.21
C TYR A 40 22.93 -27.44 -28.02
N ALA A 41 22.72 -28.76 -28.14
CA ALA A 41 23.80 -29.73 -28.04
C ALA A 41 24.85 -29.62 -29.17
N CYS A 42 24.48 -28.98 -30.29
CA CYS A 42 25.38 -28.73 -31.41
C CYS A 42 26.16 -27.42 -31.19
N ASP A 43 25.45 -26.33 -30.89
CA ASP A 43 26.00 -25.01 -30.56
C ASP A 43 24.96 -24.21 -29.74
N PRO A 44 25.22 -23.93 -28.45
CA PRO A 44 24.33 -23.15 -27.59
C PRO A 44 24.01 -21.75 -28.13
N GLU A 45 24.96 -21.07 -28.78
CA GLU A 45 24.73 -19.73 -29.33
C GLU A 45 23.82 -19.77 -30.56
N VAL A 46 23.90 -20.83 -31.37
CA VAL A 46 22.94 -21.03 -32.48
C VAL A 46 21.53 -21.23 -31.94
N ALA A 47 21.37 -22.04 -30.90
CA ALA A 47 20.06 -22.23 -30.25
C ALA A 47 19.54 -20.93 -29.61
N ARG A 48 20.42 -20.14 -28.99
CA ARG A 48 20.10 -18.86 -28.36
C ARG A 48 19.70 -17.80 -29.37
N ALA A 49 20.49 -17.61 -30.43
CA ALA A 49 20.22 -16.66 -31.50
C ALA A 49 18.90 -16.95 -32.24
N ASN A 50 18.48 -18.22 -32.30
CA ASN A 50 17.25 -18.65 -32.96
C ASN A 50 16.12 -19.00 -31.99
N PHE A 51 16.22 -18.61 -30.71
CA PHE A 51 15.28 -19.02 -29.67
C PHE A 51 13.82 -18.73 -30.02
N PHE A 52 13.55 -17.50 -30.48
CA PHE A 52 12.19 -17.09 -30.83
C PHE A 52 11.67 -17.74 -32.12
N GLU A 53 12.54 -18.23 -33.01
CA GLU A 53 12.12 -19.05 -34.15
C GLU A 53 11.64 -20.42 -33.69
N PHE A 54 12.34 -21.05 -32.74
CA PHE A 54 11.84 -22.28 -32.10
C PHE A 54 10.53 -22.03 -31.36
N MET A 55 10.43 -20.93 -30.61
CA MET A 55 9.20 -20.53 -29.92
C MET A 55 8.04 -20.36 -30.90
N LYS A 56 8.23 -19.70 -32.05
CA LYS A 56 7.18 -19.47 -33.04
C LYS A 56 6.59 -20.78 -33.59
N SER A 57 7.40 -21.83 -33.68
CA SER A 57 6.94 -23.18 -34.08
C SER A 57 6.24 -23.94 -32.95
N ALA A 58 6.45 -23.56 -31.69
CA ALA A 58 5.64 -23.99 -30.56
C ALA A 58 4.39 -23.09 -30.47
N ASN A 59 3.32 -23.42 -31.20
CA ASN A 59 2.16 -22.52 -31.34
C ASN A 59 0.91 -22.95 -30.56
N ASP A 60 0.98 -24.04 -29.80
CA ASP A 60 -0.04 -24.49 -28.85
C ASP A 60 0.49 -24.48 -27.41
N LEU A 61 -0.42 -24.54 -26.43
CA LEU A 61 -0.12 -24.28 -25.02
C LEU A 61 0.82 -25.33 -24.43
N ASP A 62 0.55 -26.62 -24.69
CA ASP A 62 1.38 -27.73 -24.20
C ASP A 62 2.80 -27.62 -24.76
N THR A 63 2.92 -27.35 -26.07
CA THR A 63 4.23 -27.22 -26.70
C THR A 63 4.99 -25.99 -26.19
N LEU A 64 4.32 -24.84 -26.01
CA LEU A 64 4.95 -23.63 -25.45
C LEU A 64 5.42 -23.82 -24.02
N GLN A 65 4.59 -24.45 -23.18
CA GLN A 65 4.94 -24.77 -21.80
C GLN A 65 6.16 -25.68 -21.76
N ARG A 66 6.15 -26.80 -22.47
CA ARG A 66 7.26 -27.76 -22.51
C ARG A 66 8.53 -27.18 -23.13
N PHE A 67 8.40 -26.32 -24.15
CA PHE A 67 9.52 -25.58 -24.72
C PHE A 67 10.13 -24.62 -23.70
N THR A 68 9.30 -23.85 -22.99
CA THR A 68 9.75 -22.89 -21.98
C THR A 68 10.46 -23.59 -20.81
N LEU A 69 9.88 -24.67 -20.28
CA LEU A 69 10.52 -25.48 -19.24
C LEU A 69 11.85 -26.06 -19.72
N THR A 70 11.88 -26.63 -20.93
CA THR A 70 13.11 -27.14 -21.53
C THR A 70 14.18 -26.06 -21.59
N ALA A 71 13.85 -24.85 -22.04
CA ALA A 71 14.80 -23.74 -22.10
C ALA A 71 15.36 -23.37 -20.72
N ILE A 72 14.48 -23.28 -19.71
CA ILE A 72 14.84 -22.93 -18.34
C ILE A 72 15.73 -24.02 -17.70
N GLU A 73 15.44 -25.29 -17.96
CA GLU A 73 16.20 -26.44 -17.44
C GLU A 73 17.56 -26.63 -18.11
N LEU A 74 17.67 -26.32 -19.41
CA LEU A 74 18.88 -26.61 -20.19
C LEU A 74 20.07 -25.77 -19.72
N ASP A 75 19.89 -24.44 -19.67
CA ASP A 75 20.99 -23.52 -19.39
C ASP A 75 20.49 -22.10 -19.02
N PRO A 76 21.02 -21.47 -17.96
CA PRO A 76 20.78 -20.06 -17.63
C PRO A 76 20.94 -19.05 -18.77
N ILE A 77 21.72 -19.33 -19.83
CA ILE A 77 21.83 -18.42 -21.00
C ILE A 77 20.47 -18.15 -21.67
N PHE A 78 19.49 -19.03 -21.49
CA PHE A 78 18.15 -18.87 -22.05
C PHE A 78 17.19 -18.11 -21.14
N TRP A 79 17.54 -17.81 -19.89
CA TRP A 79 16.59 -17.21 -18.95
C TRP A 79 16.08 -15.85 -19.40
N GLU A 80 16.93 -14.99 -19.96
CA GLU A 80 16.47 -13.71 -20.51
C GLU A 80 15.43 -13.92 -21.64
N HIS A 81 15.66 -14.89 -22.52
CA HIS A 81 14.78 -15.20 -23.64
C HIS A 81 13.47 -15.84 -23.16
N ALA A 82 13.55 -16.78 -22.23
CA ALA A 82 12.40 -17.42 -21.59
C ALA A 82 11.51 -16.37 -20.93
N GLY A 83 12.10 -15.41 -20.21
CA GLY A 83 11.41 -14.28 -19.60
C GLY A 83 10.57 -13.44 -20.54
N LYS A 84 11.02 -13.33 -21.80
CA LYS A 84 10.37 -12.55 -22.85
C LYS A 84 9.33 -13.34 -23.64
N ILE A 85 9.14 -14.65 -23.38
CA ILE A 85 8.11 -15.45 -24.07
C ILE A 85 6.71 -14.85 -23.93
N PRO A 86 6.22 -14.47 -22.73
CA PRO A 86 4.90 -13.85 -22.61
C PRO A 86 4.74 -12.56 -23.44
N GLU A 87 5.83 -11.84 -23.70
CA GLU A 87 5.80 -10.68 -24.59
C GLU A 87 5.58 -11.03 -26.06
N LYS A 88 6.15 -12.14 -26.51
CA LYS A 88 6.14 -12.50 -27.94
C LYS A 88 4.86 -13.23 -28.36
N ILE A 89 4.05 -13.71 -27.43
CA ILE A 89 2.74 -14.30 -27.71
C ILE A 89 1.75 -13.15 -27.99
N PRO A 90 1.01 -13.05 -29.10
CA PRO A 90 0.06 -11.95 -29.33
C PRO A 90 -1.24 -12.06 -28.52
N ASP A 91 -1.71 -13.28 -28.27
CA ASP A 91 -2.97 -13.58 -27.59
C ASP A 91 -2.82 -13.48 -26.07
N TYR A 92 -3.62 -12.62 -25.43
CA TYR A 92 -3.55 -12.38 -23.98
C TYR A 92 -3.94 -13.62 -23.17
N SER A 93 -4.98 -14.35 -23.57
CA SER A 93 -5.41 -15.56 -22.85
C SER A 93 -4.32 -16.64 -22.89
N MET A 94 -3.66 -16.79 -24.04
CA MET A 94 -2.56 -17.73 -24.20
C MET A 94 -1.35 -17.38 -23.33
N ARG A 95 -1.05 -16.09 -23.12
CA ARG A 95 0.01 -15.64 -22.22
C ARG A 95 -0.27 -16.08 -20.78
N ASP A 96 -1.47 -15.76 -20.30
CA ASP A 96 -1.89 -16.00 -18.92
C ASP A 96 -2.00 -17.51 -18.65
N ASN A 97 -2.53 -18.27 -19.62
CA ASN A 97 -2.59 -19.73 -19.52
C ASN A 97 -1.19 -20.36 -19.49
N LEU A 98 -0.22 -19.83 -20.25
CA LEU A 98 1.15 -20.33 -20.24
C LEU A 98 1.82 -20.11 -18.89
N THR A 99 1.81 -18.88 -18.38
CA THR A 99 2.46 -18.52 -17.12
C THR A 99 1.79 -19.23 -15.94
N LYS A 100 0.46 -19.35 -15.95
CA LYS A 100 -0.29 -20.17 -15.00
C LYS A 100 0.13 -21.64 -15.03
N ALA A 101 0.19 -22.26 -16.21
CA ALA A 101 0.58 -23.66 -16.36
C ALA A 101 2.01 -23.92 -15.86
N LEU A 102 2.95 -23.01 -16.17
CA LEU A 102 4.31 -23.04 -15.62
C LEU A 102 4.28 -22.92 -14.08
N GLY A 103 3.50 -21.99 -13.53
CA GLY A 103 3.32 -21.84 -12.09
C GLY A 103 2.85 -23.12 -11.40
N THR A 104 1.87 -23.82 -11.98
CA THR A 104 1.38 -25.10 -11.44
C THR A 104 2.46 -26.18 -11.41
N GLU A 105 3.39 -26.20 -12.37
CA GLU A 105 4.50 -27.16 -12.40
C GLU A 105 5.71 -26.72 -11.54
N CYS A 106 5.71 -25.52 -10.92
CA CYS A 106 6.88 -24.98 -10.24
C CYS A 106 7.47 -25.90 -9.16
N SER A 107 6.66 -26.73 -8.51
CA SER A 107 7.11 -27.63 -7.45
C SER A 107 7.98 -28.77 -8.00
N GLU A 108 7.77 -29.16 -9.25
CA GLU A 108 8.47 -30.25 -9.91
C GLU A 108 9.85 -29.83 -10.44
N TYR A 109 10.04 -28.54 -10.73
CA TYR A 109 11.24 -28.02 -11.41
C TYR A 109 11.99 -26.99 -10.56
N GLU A 110 13.11 -27.39 -9.96
CA GLU A 110 13.99 -26.47 -9.20
C GLU A 110 14.54 -25.34 -10.08
N SER A 111 14.86 -25.63 -11.34
CA SER A 111 15.31 -24.64 -12.33
C SER A 111 14.27 -23.55 -12.57
N LEU A 112 12.98 -23.91 -12.63
CA LEU A 112 11.89 -22.96 -12.77
C LEU A 112 11.78 -22.06 -11.54
N ARG A 113 11.90 -22.60 -10.33
CA ARG A 113 11.90 -21.78 -9.11
C ARG A 113 13.09 -20.81 -9.06
N LYS A 114 14.30 -21.28 -9.42
CA LYS A 114 15.49 -20.42 -9.52
C LYS A 114 15.33 -19.32 -10.57
N PHE A 115 14.78 -19.68 -11.73
CA PHE A 115 14.46 -18.74 -12.80
C PHE A 115 13.47 -17.67 -12.33
N MET A 116 12.41 -18.05 -11.63
CA MET A 116 11.46 -17.12 -11.04
C MET A 116 12.19 -16.16 -10.07
N GLN A 117 12.88 -16.67 -9.06
CA GLN A 117 13.62 -15.79 -8.12
C GLN A 117 14.61 -14.84 -8.83
N ALA A 118 15.32 -15.32 -9.86
CA ALA A 118 16.23 -14.51 -10.65
C ALA A 118 15.52 -13.45 -11.51
N SER A 119 14.31 -13.73 -12.00
CA SER A 119 13.55 -12.83 -12.88
C SER A 119 13.23 -11.49 -12.24
N TYR A 120 13.03 -11.48 -10.92
CA TYR A 120 12.84 -10.24 -10.16
C TYR A 120 14.04 -9.29 -10.28
N ILE A 121 15.25 -9.83 -10.38
CA ILE A 121 16.46 -9.02 -10.52
C ILE A 121 16.67 -8.67 -11.99
N THR A 122 16.54 -9.63 -12.90
CA THR A 122 17.01 -9.51 -14.28
C THR A 122 16.03 -8.87 -15.24
N MET A 123 14.71 -8.95 -15.01
CA MET A 123 13.70 -8.47 -15.96
C MET A 123 13.34 -7.01 -15.75
N GLY A 124 12.70 -6.35 -16.73
CA GLY A 124 12.04 -5.06 -16.52
C GLY A 124 10.76 -5.19 -15.69
N GLY A 125 10.17 -4.06 -15.24
CA GLY A 125 8.92 -4.08 -14.48
C GLY A 125 7.74 -4.70 -15.23
N ASN A 126 7.55 -4.31 -16.50
CA ASN A 126 6.48 -4.85 -17.36
C ASN A 126 6.71 -6.31 -17.73
N GLU A 127 7.96 -6.74 -17.87
CA GLU A 127 8.33 -8.12 -18.15
C GLU A 127 8.03 -9.00 -16.93
N PHE A 128 8.48 -8.58 -15.74
CA PHE A 128 8.20 -9.27 -14.48
C PHE A 128 6.70 -9.39 -14.21
N ASN A 129 5.93 -8.33 -14.45
CA ASN A 129 4.48 -8.34 -14.23
C ASN A 129 3.75 -9.42 -15.04
N ARG A 130 4.26 -9.79 -16.22
CA ARG A 130 3.63 -10.84 -17.06
C ARG A 130 3.83 -12.26 -16.52
N TRP A 131 4.66 -12.41 -15.49
CA TRP A 131 4.90 -13.68 -14.82
C TRP A 131 4.09 -13.82 -13.51
N ASP A 132 3.27 -12.83 -13.14
CA ASP A 132 2.48 -12.84 -11.91
C ASP A 132 1.67 -14.12 -11.71
N GLU A 133 0.96 -14.59 -12.74
CA GLU A 133 0.22 -15.85 -12.72
C GLU A 133 1.11 -17.06 -12.39
N ALA A 134 2.37 -17.08 -12.84
CA ALA A 134 3.29 -18.16 -12.48
C ALA A 134 3.60 -18.15 -10.97
N TYR A 135 3.79 -16.97 -10.38
CA TYR A 135 4.03 -16.84 -8.93
C TYR A 135 2.78 -17.15 -8.11
N THR A 136 1.62 -16.68 -8.55
CA THR A 136 0.34 -16.88 -7.87
C THR A 136 -0.05 -18.35 -7.85
N ASN A 137 0.16 -19.07 -8.96
CA ASN A 137 -0.20 -20.50 -9.07
C ASN A 137 0.90 -21.46 -8.58
N CYS A 138 2.10 -20.97 -8.25
CA CYS A 138 3.17 -21.78 -7.68
C CYS A 138 2.94 -22.03 -6.18
N THR A 139 2.78 -23.29 -5.76
CA THR A 139 2.48 -23.65 -4.35
C THR A 139 3.71 -24.09 -3.55
N HIS A 140 4.92 -23.90 -4.09
CA HIS A 140 6.15 -24.32 -3.44
C HIS A 140 6.56 -23.38 -2.30
N ALA A 141 6.87 -23.94 -1.13
CA ALA A 141 7.21 -23.18 0.08
C ALA A 141 8.38 -22.20 -0.10
N ASP A 142 9.42 -22.58 -0.84
CA ASP A 142 10.57 -21.69 -1.11
C ASP A 142 10.18 -20.41 -1.89
N ILE A 143 9.23 -20.52 -2.82
CA ILE A 143 8.75 -19.35 -3.57
C ILE A 143 7.88 -18.48 -2.67
N ASP A 144 7.03 -19.09 -1.84
CA ASP A 144 6.24 -18.36 -0.85
C ASP A 144 7.13 -17.59 0.14
N ALA A 145 8.13 -18.26 0.70
CA ALA A 145 9.10 -17.65 1.60
C ALA A 145 9.85 -16.50 0.92
N TRP A 146 10.30 -16.70 -0.32
CA TRP A 146 10.99 -15.68 -1.08
C TRP A 146 10.11 -14.47 -1.42
N VAL A 147 8.84 -14.69 -1.80
CA VAL A 147 7.90 -13.57 -2.06
C VAL A 147 7.66 -12.77 -0.78
N ILE A 148 7.45 -13.45 0.37
CA ILE A 148 7.27 -12.80 1.66
C ILE A 148 8.50 -11.98 2.03
N GLU A 149 9.69 -12.58 1.95
CA GLU A 149 10.96 -11.89 2.25
C GLU A 149 11.10 -10.60 1.42
N ARG A 150 10.77 -10.66 0.13
CA ARG A 150 10.85 -9.47 -0.75
C ARG A 150 9.77 -8.45 -0.46
N VAL A 151 8.56 -8.86 -0.11
CA VAL A 151 7.48 -7.95 0.29
C VAL A 151 7.84 -7.21 1.58
N GLU A 152 8.34 -7.91 2.58
CA GLU A 152 8.68 -7.34 3.89
C GLU A 152 9.90 -6.40 3.84
N ASN A 153 10.68 -6.44 2.76
CA ASN A 153 11.84 -5.56 2.52
C ASN A 153 11.55 -4.59 1.36
N PRO A 154 10.73 -3.53 1.57
CA PRO A 154 10.36 -2.58 0.53
C PRO A 154 11.57 -1.83 -0.03
N PRO A 155 11.52 -1.43 -1.31
CA PRO A 155 12.56 -0.59 -1.89
C PRO A 155 12.53 0.81 -1.27
N ALA A 156 13.68 1.48 -1.21
CA ALA A 156 13.78 2.85 -0.67
C ALA A 156 13.08 3.91 -1.54
N GLN A 157 12.84 3.61 -2.83
CA GLN A 157 12.15 4.50 -3.76
C GLN A 157 10.63 4.43 -3.59
N GLN A 158 9.96 5.54 -3.91
CA GLN A 158 8.50 5.67 -3.77
C GLN A 158 7.70 4.81 -4.77
N PHE A 159 8.29 4.40 -5.89
CA PHE A 159 7.60 3.59 -6.89
C PHE A 159 8.49 2.47 -7.41
N SER A 160 7.93 1.26 -7.47
CA SER A 160 8.56 0.09 -8.10
C SER A 160 7.49 -0.83 -8.66
N ALA A 161 7.39 -0.91 -9.99
CA ALA A 161 6.43 -1.79 -10.65
C ALA A 161 6.59 -3.25 -10.23
N LYS A 162 7.83 -3.75 -10.14
CA LYS A 162 8.10 -5.13 -9.68
C LYS A 162 7.66 -5.38 -8.25
N TYR A 163 7.89 -4.41 -7.37
CA TYR A 163 7.48 -4.53 -5.97
C TYR A 163 5.95 -4.53 -5.85
N ASN A 164 5.26 -3.68 -6.61
CA ASN A 164 3.80 -3.68 -6.65
C ASN A 164 3.26 -5.04 -7.16
N THR A 165 3.87 -5.62 -8.20
CA THR A 165 3.52 -6.99 -8.63
C THR A 165 3.71 -8.01 -7.51
N LEU A 166 4.78 -7.94 -6.70
CA LEU A 166 4.95 -8.86 -5.56
C LEU A 166 3.87 -8.67 -4.49
N LEU A 167 3.45 -7.42 -4.23
CA LEU A 167 2.32 -7.14 -3.34
C LEU A 167 1.02 -7.75 -3.89
N ASP A 168 0.79 -7.65 -5.19
CA ASP A 168 -0.38 -8.22 -5.86
C ASP A 168 -0.37 -9.75 -5.78
N ILE A 169 0.76 -10.39 -6.08
CA ILE A 169 0.96 -11.83 -5.95
C ILE A 169 0.65 -12.28 -4.52
N LEU A 170 1.24 -11.65 -3.50
CA LEU A 170 1.03 -12.07 -2.11
C LEU A 170 -0.43 -11.89 -1.68
N ALA A 171 -1.07 -10.78 -2.08
CA ALA A 171 -2.48 -10.53 -1.81
C ALA A 171 -3.39 -11.58 -2.48
N GLN A 172 -3.11 -11.96 -3.74
CA GLN A 172 -3.86 -13.01 -4.42
C GLN A 172 -3.71 -14.38 -3.74
N LYS A 173 -2.49 -14.73 -3.32
CA LYS A 173 -2.20 -16.03 -2.69
C LYS A 173 -2.75 -16.17 -1.27
N LYS A 174 -2.70 -15.08 -0.49
CA LYS A 174 -2.99 -15.13 0.96
C LYS A 174 -4.24 -14.35 1.37
N SER A 175 -4.81 -13.53 0.50
CA SER A 175 -5.94 -12.64 0.80
C SER A 175 -5.67 -11.86 2.09
N THR A 176 -6.61 -11.85 3.05
CA THR A 176 -6.46 -11.20 4.36
C THR A 176 -5.26 -11.69 5.17
N LYS A 177 -4.73 -12.90 4.91
CA LYS A 177 -3.50 -13.39 5.56
C LYS A 177 -2.22 -12.73 5.03
N ALA A 178 -2.31 -11.89 3.99
CA ALA A 178 -1.19 -11.08 3.52
C ALA A 178 -0.95 -9.83 4.39
N LEU A 179 -1.98 -9.35 5.12
CA LEU A 179 -1.91 -8.08 5.85
C LEU A 179 -0.75 -8.00 6.85
N PRO A 180 -0.43 -9.03 7.66
CA PRO A 180 0.71 -8.94 8.57
C PRO A 180 2.05 -8.68 7.86
N HIS A 181 2.23 -9.18 6.64
CA HIS A 181 3.43 -8.93 5.84
C HIS A 181 3.44 -7.50 5.27
N PHE A 182 2.27 -7.00 4.87
CA PHE A 182 2.14 -5.60 4.45
C PHE A 182 2.30 -4.62 5.62
N GLU A 183 1.92 -4.99 6.84
CA GLU A 183 2.21 -4.22 8.06
C GLU A 183 3.71 -4.07 8.27
N VAL A 184 4.46 -5.19 8.23
CA VAL A 184 5.93 -5.19 8.35
C VAL A 184 6.55 -4.29 7.28
N ALA A 185 6.12 -4.46 6.04
CA ALA A 185 6.59 -3.63 4.93
C ALA A 185 6.26 -2.14 5.12
N ALA A 186 5.04 -1.79 5.53
CA ALA A 186 4.64 -0.41 5.74
C ALA A 186 5.48 0.25 6.84
N ILE A 187 5.74 -0.46 7.94
CA ILE A 187 6.59 0.03 9.03
C ILE A 187 8.03 0.24 8.53
N ALA A 188 8.59 -0.71 7.79
CA ALA A 188 9.93 -0.59 7.21
C ALA A 188 10.05 0.58 6.21
N ALA A 189 8.99 0.83 5.43
CA ALA A 189 8.92 1.93 4.46
C ALA A 189 8.59 3.29 5.09
N ALA A 190 8.34 3.37 6.40
CA ALA A 190 7.82 4.56 7.05
C ALA A 190 8.75 5.76 6.89
N GLU A 191 10.05 5.61 7.07
CA GLU A 191 10.98 6.75 6.91
C GLU A 191 11.35 7.00 5.44
N LYS A 192 11.56 5.92 4.69
CA LYS A 192 12.00 5.94 3.30
C LYS A 192 11.32 4.78 2.57
N GLY A 193 10.66 5.08 1.46
CA GLY A 193 9.99 4.08 0.64
C GLY A 193 8.48 4.33 0.48
N PRO A 194 7.76 3.36 -0.10
CA PRO A 194 6.40 3.52 -0.59
C PRO A 194 5.34 3.37 0.53
N TYR A 195 5.50 4.06 1.66
CA TYR A 195 4.61 3.93 2.84
C TYR A 195 3.13 4.09 2.47
N LYS A 196 2.77 5.15 1.74
CA LYS A 196 1.37 5.44 1.37
C LYS A 196 0.79 4.37 0.45
N ASP A 197 1.58 3.86 -0.49
CA ASP A 197 1.14 2.80 -1.39
C ASP A 197 0.94 1.48 -0.64
N LEU A 198 1.77 1.18 0.37
CA LEU A 198 1.60 0.01 1.23
C LEU A 198 0.36 0.11 2.13
N VAL A 199 0.11 1.27 2.73
CA VAL A 199 -1.13 1.51 3.49
C VAL A 199 -2.35 1.39 2.58
N ARG A 200 -2.30 1.94 1.35
CA ARG A 200 -3.37 1.73 0.36
C ARG A 200 -3.54 0.25 0.02
N LYS A 201 -2.44 -0.48 -0.18
CA LYS A 201 -2.48 -1.91 -0.52
C LYS A 201 -3.16 -2.75 0.57
N ILE A 202 -2.96 -2.43 1.85
CA ILE A 202 -3.67 -3.05 2.98
C ILE A 202 -5.18 -2.86 2.84
N THR A 203 -5.61 -1.63 2.54
CA THR A 203 -7.03 -1.32 2.27
C THR A 203 -7.55 -2.07 1.05
N ASP A 204 -6.82 -2.07 -0.06
CA ASP A 204 -7.23 -2.74 -1.31
C ASP A 204 -7.34 -4.26 -1.14
N THR A 205 -6.51 -4.86 -0.29
CA THR A 205 -6.47 -6.32 -0.06
C THR A 205 -7.74 -6.84 0.60
N VAL A 206 -8.43 -6.00 1.38
CA VAL A 206 -9.69 -6.34 2.05
C VAL A 206 -10.91 -5.65 1.46
N ALA A 207 -10.70 -4.81 0.43
CA ALA A 207 -11.75 -4.06 -0.21
C ALA A 207 -12.77 -5.02 -0.84
N PRO A 208 -14.08 -4.74 -0.70
CA PRO A 208 -15.11 -5.52 -1.35
C PRO A 208 -15.08 -5.29 -2.87
N SER A 209 -15.72 -6.17 -3.64
CA SER A 209 -15.92 -5.95 -5.07
C SER A 209 -16.77 -4.69 -5.31
N ILE A 210 -16.72 -4.15 -6.54
CA ILE A 210 -17.51 -2.96 -6.90
C ILE A 210 -19.00 -3.22 -6.63
N GLY A 211 -19.61 -2.36 -5.81
CA GLY A 211 -21.02 -2.44 -5.43
C GLY A 211 -21.31 -3.27 -4.18
N GLU A 212 -20.31 -3.96 -3.62
CA GLU A 212 -20.45 -4.75 -2.40
C GLU A 212 -20.07 -3.95 -1.15
N LYS A 213 -20.58 -4.38 0.01
CA LYS A 213 -20.19 -3.84 1.31
C LYS A 213 -19.03 -4.66 1.88
N MET A 214 -18.08 -3.98 2.52
CA MET A 214 -17.00 -4.65 3.26
C MET A 214 -17.58 -5.52 4.36
N THR A 215 -17.13 -6.77 4.47
CA THR A 215 -17.54 -7.69 5.54
C THR A 215 -17.01 -7.20 6.88
N ALA A 216 -17.67 -7.60 7.98
CA ALA A 216 -17.21 -7.25 9.33
C ALA A 216 -15.80 -7.79 9.62
N GLU A 217 -15.51 -8.99 9.12
CA GLU A 217 -14.22 -9.66 9.30
C GLU A 217 -13.09 -8.91 8.57
N ASN A 218 -13.33 -8.51 7.32
CA ASN A 218 -12.39 -7.68 6.55
C ASN A 218 -12.19 -6.31 7.18
N ARG A 219 -13.25 -5.69 7.71
CA ARG A 219 -13.16 -4.42 8.41
C ARG A 219 -12.28 -4.53 9.66
N ILE A 220 -12.51 -5.55 10.49
CA ILE A 220 -11.71 -5.80 11.70
C ILE A 220 -10.25 -6.02 11.34
N ALA A 221 -9.97 -6.81 10.29
CA ALA A 221 -8.62 -7.06 9.82
C ALA A 221 -7.92 -5.77 9.35
N LEU A 222 -8.62 -4.93 8.57
CA LEU A 222 -8.12 -3.63 8.14
C LEU A 222 -7.82 -2.70 9.32
N GLU A 223 -8.79 -2.51 10.21
CA GLU A 223 -8.64 -1.63 11.38
C GLU A 223 -7.48 -2.08 12.27
N THR A 224 -7.34 -3.38 12.49
CA THR A 224 -6.25 -3.96 13.29
C THR A 224 -4.90 -3.70 12.64
N SER A 225 -4.79 -3.93 11.33
CA SER A 225 -3.55 -3.71 10.57
C SER A 225 -3.13 -2.24 10.60
N LEU A 226 -4.08 -1.34 10.35
CA LEU A 226 -3.85 0.10 10.39
C LEU A 226 -3.42 0.58 11.78
N LEU A 227 -4.06 0.10 12.85
CA LEU A 227 -3.66 0.40 14.22
C LEU A 227 -2.25 -0.08 14.55
N ASN A 228 -1.89 -1.30 14.14
CA ASN A 228 -0.56 -1.87 14.37
C ASN A 228 0.54 -1.05 13.70
N ILE A 229 0.29 -0.59 12.47
CA ILE A 229 1.21 0.30 11.75
C ILE A 229 1.31 1.63 12.47
N ALA A 230 0.18 2.28 12.75
CA ALA A 230 0.14 3.61 13.35
C ALA A 230 0.86 3.70 14.70
N LYS A 231 0.85 2.63 15.50
CA LYS A 231 1.59 2.53 16.77
C LYS A 231 3.11 2.46 16.63
N LYS A 232 3.63 2.20 15.42
CA LYS A 232 5.06 1.96 15.14
C LYS A 232 5.67 2.98 14.17
N VAL A 233 4.93 4.02 13.81
CA VAL A 233 5.37 5.10 12.92
C VAL A 233 5.34 6.45 13.64
N ASP A 234 5.88 7.48 13.01
CA ASP A 234 5.86 8.83 13.59
C ASP A 234 4.44 9.39 13.73
N LYS A 235 4.31 10.42 14.58
CA LYS A 235 3.02 11.06 14.91
C LYS A 235 2.24 11.58 13.69
N THR A 236 2.93 12.01 12.63
CA THR A 236 2.26 12.52 11.42
C THR A 236 1.60 11.38 10.66
N LYS A 237 2.29 10.26 10.49
CA LYS A 237 1.72 9.05 9.85
C LYS A 237 0.65 8.40 10.71
N ALA A 238 0.83 8.37 12.04
CA ALA A 238 -0.19 7.89 12.96
C ALA A 238 -1.48 8.74 12.86
N ALA A 239 -1.34 10.07 12.72
CA ALA A 239 -2.47 10.96 12.51
C ALA A 239 -3.19 10.70 11.19
N ASP A 240 -2.47 10.51 10.07
CA ASP A 240 -3.06 10.16 8.77
C ASP A 240 -3.93 8.89 8.88
N VAL A 241 -3.43 7.86 9.56
CA VAL A 241 -4.19 6.62 9.80
C VAL A 241 -5.41 6.86 10.69
N ALA A 242 -5.27 7.64 11.76
CA ALA A 242 -6.39 7.96 12.63
C ALA A 242 -7.51 8.70 11.89
N PHE A 243 -7.18 9.66 11.03
CA PHE A 243 -8.15 10.36 10.19
C PHE A 243 -8.85 9.40 9.21
N GLN A 244 -8.12 8.46 8.61
CA GLN A 244 -8.71 7.45 7.73
C GLN A 244 -9.70 6.55 8.49
N LEU A 245 -9.33 6.08 9.68
CA LEU A 245 -10.20 5.26 10.53
C LEU A 245 -11.47 6.02 10.92
N ALA A 246 -11.34 7.28 11.33
CA ALA A 246 -12.49 8.11 11.69
C ALA A 246 -13.41 8.37 10.49
N ALA A 247 -12.85 8.72 9.33
CA ALA A 247 -13.60 8.92 8.10
C ALA A 247 -14.34 7.65 7.63
N ALA A 248 -13.83 6.46 7.98
CA ALA A 248 -14.48 5.18 7.74
C ALA A 248 -15.56 4.81 8.78
N GLY A 249 -15.80 5.67 9.78
CA GLY A 249 -16.76 5.45 10.86
C GLY A 249 -16.21 4.65 12.05
N SER A 250 -14.89 4.44 12.11
CA SER A 250 -14.20 3.67 13.17
C SER A 250 -13.58 4.61 14.20
N GLU A 251 -14.38 5.56 14.71
CA GLU A 251 -13.93 6.61 15.63
C GLU A 251 -13.28 6.05 16.91
N GLU A 252 -13.82 4.96 17.46
CA GLU A 252 -13.23 4.30 18.63
C GLU A 252 -11.80 3.79 18.36
N LYS A 253 -11.52 3.30 17.15
CA LYS A 253 -10.19 2.87 16.74
C LYS A 253 -9.29 4.07 16.49
N ALA A 254 -9.79 5.10 15.80
CA ALA A 254 -9.06 6.34 15.59
C ALA A 254 -8.62 6.98 16.91
N ALA A 255 -9.51 6.96 17.92
CA ALA A 255 -9.23 7.51 19.24
C ALA A 255 -8.09 6.79 19.97
N GLN A 256 -7.89 5.48 19.76
CA GLN A 256 -6.76 4.72 20.32
C GLN A 256 -5.39 5.23 19.86
N LEU A 257 -5.34 6.01 18.76
CA LEU A 257 -4.10 6.58 18.25
C LEU A 257 -3.81 7.97 18.83
N LEU A 258 -4.78 8.63 19.47
CA LEU A 258 -4.59 9.95 20.05
C LEU A 258 -3.42 10.01 21.05
N PRO A 259 -3.20 9.01 21.95
CA PRO A 259 -2.04 9.00 22.84
C PRO A 259 -0.70 8.90 22.10
N THR A 260 -0.68 8.34 20.90
CA THR A 260 0.53 8.30 20.06
C THR A 260 0.74 9.64 19.34
N ILE A 261 -0.35 10.25 18.84
CA ILE A 261 -0.31 11.51 18.09
C ILE A 261 0.06 12.70 18.99
N TYR A 262 -0.54 12.73 20.19
CA TYR A 262 -0.42 13.79 21.18
C TYR A 262 0.29 13.29 22.45
N ALA A 263 1.35 12.51 22.29
CA ALA A 263 2.06 11.88 23.40
C ALA A 263 2.53 12.89 24.46
N ASP A 264 3.00 14.06 24.03
CA ASP A 264 3.48 15.12 24.93
C ASP A 264 2.36 15.78 25.74
N GLN A 265 1.09 15.62 25.34
CA GLN A 265 -0.09 16.18 25.99
C GLN A 265 -0.92 15.13 26.74
N TYR A 266 -0.56 13.85 26.63
CA TYR A 266 -1.31 12.76 27.23
C TYR A 266 -0.88 12.53 28.69
N ASN A 267 -1.83 12.60 29.62
CA ASN A 267 -1.61 12.33 31.04
C ASN A 267 -2.84 11.65 31.64
N ASP A 268 -2.97 10.34 31.40
CA ASP A 268 -4.17 9.52 31.70
C ASP A 268 -5.47 10.06 31.08
N GLY A 269 -5.34 10.86 30.03
CA GLY A 269 -6.41 11.59 29.38
C GLY A 269 -5.88 12.83 28.65
N PHE A 270 -6.81 13.56 28.03
CA PHE A 270 -6.54 14.82 27.34
C PHE A 270 -7.21 15.99 28.02
N THR A 271 -6.56 17.16 27.94
CA THR A 271 -7.15 18.42 28.39
C THR A 271 -7.37 19.32 27.18
N TYR A 272 -8.52 19.97 27.12
CA TYR A 272 -8.88 20.95 26.09
C TYR A 272 -9.36 22.26 26.73
N GLY A 273 -9.06 23.37 26.06
CA GLY A 273 -9.77 24.62 26.30
C GLY A 273 -11.06 24.63 25.48
N VAL A 274 -12.18 24.95 26.11
CA VAL A 274 -13.48 25.03 25.43
C VAL A 274 -14.16 26.36 25.74
N ALA A 275 -14.84 26.93 24.76
CA ALA A 275 -15.54 28.20 24.93
C ALA A 275 -16.82 28.27 24.11
N ALA A 276 -17.88 28.84 24.68
CA ALA A 276 -19.10 29.21 23.99
C ALA A 276 -19.21 30.73 23.96
N VAL A 277 -19.56 31.28 22.80
CA VAL A 277 -19.59 32.73 22.60
C VAL A 277 -21.03 33.21 22.51
N GLU A 278 -21.47 33.94 23.56
CA GLU A 278 -22.74 34.66 23.60
C GLU A 278 -22.56 36.02 22.94
N LEU A 279 -23.22 36.27 21.80
CA LEU A 279 -23.18 37.54 21.08
C LEU A 279 -24.55 38.23 21.18
N ALA A 280 -24.57 39.51 21.53
CA ALA A 280 -25.81 40.27 21.59
C ALA A 280 -25.64 41.76 21.25
N LYS A 281 -26.73 42.37 20.77
CA LYS A 281 -26.89 43.82 20.63
C LYS A 281 -27.64 44.39 21.82
N CYS A 282 -26.99 45.26 22.56
CA CYS A 282 -27.54 45.94 23.73
C CYS A 282 -27.95 47.38 23.39
N LYS A 283 -28.63 48.06 24.32
CA LYS A 283 -29.18 49.42 24.14
C LYS A 283 -28.20 50.38 23.47
N GLY A 284 -28.66 51.02 22.39
CA GLY A 284 -27.88 51.95 21.58
C GLY A 284 -26.92 51.25 20.62
N ASP A 285 -27.34 50.12 20.04
CA ASP A 285 -26.60 49.28 19.07
C ASP A 285 -25.20 48.86 19.54
N LYS A 286 -25.01 48.75 20.86
CA LYS A 286 -23.75 48.34 21.46
C LYS A 286 -23.61 46.83 21.33
N LYS A 287 -22.57 46.39 20.63
CA LYS A 287 -22.20 44.98 20.53
C LYS A 287 -21.52 44.52 21.81
N GLU A 288 -22.11 43.55 22.51
CA GLU A 288 -21.51 42.90 23.68
C GLU A 288 -21.31 41.41 23.40
N ALA A 289 -20.21 40.86 23.92
CA ALA A 289 -19.94 39.44 23.84
C ALA A 289 -19.52 38.89 25.20
N ILE A 290 -20.01 37.70 25.55
CA ILE A 290 -19.54 36.95 26.72
C ILE A 290 -18.97 35.62 26.24
N ILE A 291 -17.68 35.40 26.52
CA ILE A 291 -17.00 34.15 26.21
C ILE A 291 -17.05 33.29 27.48
N HIS A 292 -17.95 32.31 27.45
CA HIS A 292 -18.10 31.30 28.49
C HIS A 292 -17.07 30.20 28.27
N PHE A 293 -16.02 30.15 29.08
CA PHE A 293 -14.91 29.21 28.86
C PHE A 293 -14.74 28.23 30.03
N ALA A 294 -14.37 27.00 29.70
CA ALA A 294 -14.09 25.94 30.66
C ALA A 294 -12.83 25.15 30.28
N GLU A 295 -12.32 24.44 31.28
CA GLU A 295 -11.42 23.31 31.07
C GLU A 295 -12.28 22.07 30.79
N LEU A 296 -11.94 21.31 29.75
CA LEU A 296 -12.53 20.00 29.48
C LEU A 296 -11.45 18.94 29.67
N SER A 297 -11.68 17.99 30.57
CA SER A 297 -10.87 16.78 30.70
C SER A 297 -11.57 15.59 30.06
N ASP A 298 -10.86 14.90 29.18
CA ASP A 298 -11.29 13.69 28.52
C ASP A 298 -10.43 12.51 28.98
N ASN A 299 -10.94 11.76 29.95
CA ASN A 299 -10.29 10.56 30.46
C ASN A 299 -10.70 9.31 29.65
N LYS A 300 -11.74 9.42 28.82
CA LYS A 300 -12.21 8.34 27.94
C LYS A 300 -11.40 8.24 26.66
N VAL A 301 -10.73 9.33 26.28
CA VAL A 301 -9.97 9.43 25.02
C VAL A 301 -10.91 9.18 23.85
N VAL A 302 -11.84 10.10 23.63
CA VAL A 302 -12.78 10.03 22.50
C VAL A 302 -12.23 10.78 21.30
N TRP A 303 -12.62 10.36 20.09
CA TRP A 303 -12.16 11.00 18.85
C TRP A 303 -12.60 12.47 18.75
N SER A 304 -13.82 12.78 19.20
CA SER A 304 -14.38 14.13 19.19
C SER A 304 -15.01 14.47 20.53
N VAL A 305 -14.63 15.62 21.08
CA VAL A 305 -15.19 16.18 22.33
C VAL A 305 -16.21 17.29 22.07
N LEU A 306 -16.42 17.69 20.82
CA LEU A 306 -17.17 18.89 20.44
C LEU A 306 -18.65 18.81 20.83
N GLU A 307 -19.30 17.67 20.59
CA GLU A 307 -20.72 17.50 20.92
C GLU A 307 -20.96 17.60 22.43
N THR A 308 -20.11 16.93 23.22
CA THR A 308 -20.16 16.97 24.69
C THR A 308 -19.90 18.37 25.23
N ALA A 309 -18.88 19.06 24.68
CA ALA A 309 -18.58 20.44 25.04
C ALA A 309 -19.76 21.36 24.71
N THR A 310 -20.33 21.22 23.52
CA THR A 310 -21.45 22.02 23.03
C THR A 310 -22.67 21.85 23.93
N THR A 311 -23.10 20.61 24.12
CA THR A 311 -24.26 20.28 24.96
C THR A 311 -24.10 20.75 26.41
N THR A 312 -22.88 20.75 26.93
CA THR A 312 -22.62 21.17 28.30
C THR A 312 -22.62 22.70 28.43
N LEU A 313 -21.92 23.40 27.52
CA LEU A 313 -21.83 24.85 27.57
C LEU A 313 -23.16 25.54 27.24
N GLN A 314 -23.99 24.97 26.36
CA GLN A 314 -25.32 25.48 26.05
C GLN A 314 -26.29 25.44 27.25
N LYS A 315 -26.00 24.64 28.29
CA LYS A 315 -26.78 24.65 29.55
C LYS A 315 -26.39 25.82 30.47
N SER A 316 -25.35 26.57 30.14
CA SER A 316 -24.91 27.72 30.92
C SER A 316 -25.98 28.82 30.86
N LYS A 317 -26.15 29.53 31.98
CA LYS A 317 -27.14 30.62 32.03
C LYS A 317 -26.67 31.80 31.20
N ALA A 318 -27.48 32.18 30.22
CA ALA A 318 -27.29 33.40 29.44
C ALA A 318 -27.10 34.63 30.33
N LYS A 319 -26.09 35.44 30.02
CA LYS A 319 -25.69 36.62 30.80
C LYS A 319 -26.07 37.92 30.11
N LEU A 320 -26.31 37.89 28.80
CA LEU A 320 -26.86 38.99 28.00
C LEU A 320 -28.37 38.84 27.77
N SER A 321 -29.11 38.18 28.67
CA SER A 321 -30.56 37.95 28.56
C SER A 321 -31.43 39.21 28.49
N LYS A 322 -30.85 40.39 28.75
CA LYS A 322 -31.49 41.71 28.59
C LYS A 322 -31.18 42.40 27.25
N CYS A 323 -30.38 41.77 26.39
CA CYS A 323 -29.98 42.24 25.08
C CYS A 323 -30.59 41.36 23.98
N GLU A 324 -30.62 41.85 22.76
CA GLU A 324 -31.08 41.08 21.60
C GLU A 324 -29.98 40.12 21.15
N SER A 325 -30.23 38.80 21.21
CA SER A 325 -29.26 37.78 20.81
C SER A 325 -28.98 37.86 19.31
N GLU A 326 -27.71 37.70 18.91
CA GLU A 326 -27.30 37.62 17.50
C GLU A 326 -27.29 36.17 16.96
N GLY A 327 -27.79 35.19 17.71
CA GLY A 327 -27.96 33.80 17.28
C GLY A 327 -27.66 32.77 18.37
N ASP A 328 -27.48 31.52 17.95
CA ASP A 328 -27.02 30.45 18.83
C ASP A 328 -25.55 30.64 19.20
N TRP A 329 -25.17 30.20 20.40
CA TRP A 329 -23.80 30.36 20.88
C TRP A 329 -22.86 29.43 20.12
N SER A 330 -21.92 29.99 19.38
CA SER A 330 -20.88 29.20 18.73
C SER A 330 -19.95 28.60 19.78
N VAL A 331 -19.73 27.29 19.72
CA VAL A 331 -18.77 26.60 20.59
C VAL A 331 -17.48 26.33 19.83
N VAL A 332 -16.36 26.68 20.47
CA VAL A 332 -15.01 26.50 19.95
C VAL A 332 -14.16 25.73 20.95
N LEU A 333 -13.20 24.99 20.42
CA LEU A 333 -12.25 24.17 21.16
C LEU A 333 -10.83 24.61 20.79
N THR A 334 -9.85 24.31 21.64
CA THR A 334 -8.45 24.29 21.21
C THR A 334 -8.30 23.28 20.07
N SER A 335 -7.46 23.60 19.08
CA SER A 335 -7.29 22.77 17.87
C SER A 335 -6.64 21.41 18.13
N THR A 336 -5.95 21.28 19.26
CA THR A 336 -5.34 20.06 19.77
C THR A 336 -5.53 20.02 21.29
N PRO A 337 -5.26 18.88 21.95
CA PRO A 337 -5.06 18.87 23.40
C PRO A 337 -4.00 19.89 23.82
N ILE A 338 -4.18 20.48 25.00
CA ILE A 338 -3.23 21.39 25.64
C ILE A 338 -2.45 20.65 26.73
N ALA A 339 -1.19 21.03 26.94
CA ALA A 339 -0.34 20.34 27.92
C ALA A 339 -0.75 20.65 29.36
N SER A 340 -1.37 21.81 29.61
CA SER A 340 -1.92 22.13 30.93
C SER A 340 -3.04 23.17 30.92
N ALA A 341 -3.84 23.18 31.99
CA ALA A 341 -4.88 24.21 32.21
C ALA A 341 -4.35 25.66 32.22
N LYS A 342 -3.03 25.87 32.38
CA LYS A 342 -2.41 27.20 32.31
C LYS A 342 -2.51 27.83 30.92
N GLU A 343 -2.65 27.01 29.87
CA GLU A 343 -2.78 27.47 28.48
C GLU A 343 -4.18 27.97 28.13
N ILE A 344 -5.19 27.67 28.95
CA ILE A 344 -6.58 28.10 28.70
C ILE A 344 -6.68 29.62 28.74
N LYS A 345 -6.02 30.27 29.71
CA LYS A 345 -6.07 31.73 29.85
C LYS A 345 -5.50 32.47 28.63
N PRO A 346 -4.25 32.24 28.17
CA PRO A 346 -3.74 32.92 26.98
C PRO A 346 -4.57 32.59 25.74
N TRP A 347 -5.09 31.37 25.61
CA TRP A 347 -6.00 30.99 24.53
C TRP A 347 -7.31 31.81 24.54
N THR A 348 -7.98 31.94 25.70
CA THR A 348 -9.23 32.73 25.80
C THR A 348 -9.02 34.23 25.67
N GLU A 349 -7.87 34.77 26.10
CA GLU A 349 -7.49 36.16 25.84
C GLU A 349 -7.27 36.41 24.33
N GLY A 350 -6.77 35.41 23.59
CA GLY A 350 -6.73 35.43 22.13
C GLY A 350 -8.13 35.55 21.53
N LEU A 351 -9.06 34.67 21.94
CA LEU A 351 -10.46 34.74 21.51
C LEU A 351 -11.09 36.09 21.84
N LYS A 352 -10.85 36.61 23.04
CA LYS A 352 -11.31 37.94 23.46
C LYS A 352 -10.84 39.02 22.49
N THR A 353 -9.54 39.04 22.19
CA THR A 353 -8.94 40.00 21.27
C THR A 353 -9.56 39.92 19.88
N ASP A 354 -9.87 38.73 19.39
CA ASP A 354 -10.48 38.53 18.07
C ASP A 354 -11.91 39.07 17.98
N TYR A 355 -12.70 38.93 19.05
CA TYR A 355 -14.04 39.53 19.11
C TYR A 355 -14.00 41.05 19.37
N GLU A 356 -13.05 41.55 20.15
CA GLU A 356 -12.85 42.99 20.34
C GLU A 356 -12.50 43.70 19.01
N LYS A 357 -11.66 43.08 18.18
CA LYS A 357 -11.37 43.57 16.82
C LYS A 357 -12.61 43.63 15.91
N LYS A 358 -13.62 42.79 16.17
CA LYS A 358 -14.92 42.81 15.47
C LYS A 358 -15.89 43.86 16.03
N GLY A 359 -15.46 44.67 17.01
CA GLY A 359 -16.22 45.76 17.60
C GLY A 359 -17.07 45.35 18.81
N TYR A 360 -16.89 44.15 19.35
CA TYR A 360 -17.61 43.71 20.56
C TYR A 360 -16.91 44.23 21.82
N LYS A 361 -17.69 44.63 22.82
CA LYS A 361 -17.21 44.72 24.20
C LYS A 361 -17.25 43.32 24.81
N VAL A 362 -16.08 42.72 25.04
CA VAL A 362 -15.98 41.31 25.42
C VAL A 362 -15.72 41.14 26.92
N LYS A 363 -16.42 40.20 27.55
CA LYS A 363 -16.11 39.70 28.91
C LYS A 363 -15.81 38.21 28.88
N LEU A 364 -14.83 37.80 29.69
CA LEU A 364 -14.52 36.39 29.90
C LEU A 364 -15.28 35.88 31.14
N GLN A 365 -16.02 34.80 30.98
CA GLN A 365 -16.75 34.12 32.05
C GLN A 365 -16.22 32.70 32.19
N LYS A 366 -15.56 32.42 33.32
CA LYS A 366 -15.13 31.05 33.63
C LYS A 366 -16.34 30.22 34.04
N GLU A 367 -16.52 29.09 33.39
CA GLU A 367 -17.51 28.07 33.71
C GLU A 367 -16.88 26.91 34.50
N LYS A 368 -17.73 26.01 35.01
CA LYS A 368 -17.27 24.80 35.70
C LYS A 368 -16.49 23.90 34.75
N LYS A 369 -15.51 23.19 35.29
CA LYS A 369 -14.76 22.15 34.56
C LYS A 369 -15.74 21.09 34.02
N ILE A 370 -15.52 20.67 32.79
CA ILE A 370 -16.23 19.60 32.10
C ILE A 370 -15.38 18.34 32.18
N THR A 371 -15.98 17.20 32.49
CA THR A 371 -15.28 15.91 32.52
C THR A 371 -16.05 14.91 31.67
N ILE A 372 -15.36 14.32 30.70
CA ILE A 372 -15.84 13.15 29.96
C ILE A 372 -15.32 11.93 30.73
N GLN A 373 -16.26 11.26 31.41
CA GLN A 373 -16.04 10.03 32.16
C GLN A 373 -16.58 8.84 31.42
#